data_AF-A0A8T5SSM2-F1
#
_entry.id   AF-A0A8T5SSM2-F1
#
_cell.length_a   1.000
_cell.length_b   1.000
_cell.length_c   1.000
_cell.angle_alpha   90.00
_cell.angle_beta   90.00
_cell.angle_gamma   90.00
#
_symmetry.space_group_name_H-M   'P 1'
#
loop_
_entity.id
_entity.type
_entity.pdbx_description
1 polymer ?
#
loop_
_entity_poly.entity_id
_entity_poly.type
_entity_poly.pdbx_seq_one_letter_code
_entity_poly.pdbx_strand_id
1 'polypeptide(L)'
;MSDETSEPRKKKRSEKSDADELKEIAGALPELFGALNDAIPKLISGLIGSVYSPEAAGNMATGIGKFYSNLIAEGIPEDVALDMTKKFVGALDFSKLMSMVGDEASIDIGGKKKRRRRESDNYDDDDKEFE
;
A
#
# COMPACT_ATOMS: atom_id res chain seq x y z
N MET A 1 -26.42 73.04 32.28
CA MET A 1 -25.28 72.84 31.36
C MET A 1 -24.59 71.58 31.87
N SER A 2 -25.14 70.41 31.53
CA SER A 2 -24.97 69.71 30.24
C SER A 2 -23.51 69.25 30.14
N ASP A 3 -23.25 68.00 30.49
CA ASP A 3 -23.32 66.82 29.63
C ASP A 3 -21.95 66.58 28.98
N GLU A 4 -21.30 65.47 29.34
CA GLU A 4 -20.44 64.63 28.50
C GLU A 4 -19.53 63.74 29.36
N THR A 5 -20.15 62.83 30.11
CA THR A 5 -19.54 61.52 30.34
C THR A 5 -19.96 60.63 29.19
N SER A 6 -19.17 60.54 28.11
CA SER A 6 -19.39 59.55 27.06
C SER A 6 -18.36 58.43 27.12
N GLU A 7 -18.89 57.22 27.14
CA GLU A 7 -18.30 55.96 27.56
C GLU A 7 -17.13 55.46 26.69
N PRO A 8 -16.21 54.63 27.22
CA PRO A 8 -15.33 53.85 26.37
C PRO A 8 -16.16 52.74 25.70
N ARG A 9 -16.38 52.88 24.39
CA ARG A 9 -16.99 51.86 23.52
C ARG A 9 -16.24 50.53 23.69
N LYS A 10 -16.82 49.59 24.45
CA LYS A 10 -16.40 48.18 24.46
C LYS A 10 -16.58 47.62 23.06
N LYS A 11 -15.49 47.53 22.29
CA LYS A 11 -15.41 46.71 21.09
C LYS A 11 -15.76 45.28 21.48
N LYS A 12 -16.98 44.82 21.16
CA LYS A 12 -17.30 43.39 21.10
C LYS A 12 -16.45 42.78 19.99
N ARG A 13 -15.22 42.37 20.33
CA ARG A 13 -14.53 41.33 19.56
C ARG A 13 -15.29 40.06 19.88
N SER A 14 -16.05 39.55 18.92
CA SER A 14 -16.56 38.18 18.98
C SER A 14 -15.35 37.26 18.83
N GLU A 15 -14.71 36.96 19.95
CA GLU A 15 -13.85 35.77 20.06
C GLU A 15 -14.80 34.58 19.92
N LYS A 16 -14.65 33.82 18.83
CA LYS A 16 -15.27 32.49 18.73
C LYS A 16 -14.80 31.72 19.97
N SER A 17 -15.71 31.00 20.62
CA SER A 17 -15.34 30.17 21.77
C SER A 17 -14.38 29.07 21.30
N ASP A 18 -13.42 28.64 22.13
CA ASP A 18 -12.57 27.48 21.86
C ASP A 18 -13.39 26.25 21.42
N ALA A 19 -14.63 26.12 21.93
CA ALA A 19 -15.56 25.08 21.52
C ALA A 19 -16.01 25.18 20.06
N ASP A 20 -16.16 26.41 19.53
CA ASP A 20 -16.50 26.65 18.13
C ASP A 20 -15.30 26.34 17.23
N GLU A 21 -14.08 26.67 17.64
CA GLU A 21 -12.85 26.33 16.91
C GLU A 21 -12.62 24.82 16.83
N LEU A 22 -12.81 24.10 17.95
CA LEU A 22 -12.72 22.64 17.98
C LEU A 22 -13.78 21.96 17.11
N LYS A 23 -14.99 22.53 17.04
CA LYS A 23 -16.08 22.03 16.19
C LYS A 23 -15.77 22.24 14.71
N GLU A 24 -15.13 23.35 14.36
CA GLU A 24 -14.66 23.64 13.01
C GLU A 24 -13.57 22.65 12.58
N ILE A 25 -12.59 22.39 13.45
CA ILE A 25 -11.52 21.41 13.21
C ILE A 25 -12.08 19.99 13.10
N ALA A 26 -12.99 19.60 14.01
CA ALA A 26 -13.63 18.29 13.97
C ALA A 26 -14.48 18.08 12.71
N GLY A 27 -15.05 19.15 12.15
CA GLY A 27 -15.76 19.12 10.87
C GLY A 27 -14.83 18.96 9.66
N ALA A 28 -13.63 19.55 9.71
CA ALA A 28 -12.64 19.49 8.62
C ALA A 28 -11.81 18.19 8.60
N LEU A 29 -11.67 17.52 9.74
CA LEU A 29 -10.88 16.28 9.85
C LEU A 29 -11.36 15.16 8.90
N PRO A 30 -12.66 14.81 8.82
CA PRO A 30 -13.14 13.74 7.95
C PRO A 30 -12.83 13.97 6.47
N GLU A 31 -12.92 15.22 6.01
CA GLU A 31 -12.58 15.58 4.62
C GLU A 31 -11.08 15.45 4.37
N LEU A 32 -10.25 15.91 5.31
CA LEU A 32 -8.79 15.77 5.23
C LEU A 32 -8.37 14.29 5.23
N PHE A 33 -8.91 13.50 6.15
CA PHE A 33 -8.63 12.07 6.23
C PHE A 33 -9.17 11.33 5.00
N GLY A 34 -10.33 11.71 4.48
CA GLY A 34 -10.87 11.17 3.22
C GLY A 34 -9.95 11.47 2.03
N ALA A 35 -9.52 12.72 1.88
CA ALA A 35 -8.60 13.12 0.82
C ALA A 35 -7.25 12.39 0.92
N LEU A 36 -6.73 12.21 2.14
CA LEU A 36 -5.49 11.49 2.38
C LEU A 36 -5.63 9.99 2.09
N ASN A 37 -6.73 9.38 2.53
CA ASN A 37 -7.05 7.98 2.27
C ASN A 37 -7.25 7.70 0.78
N ASP A 38 -7.67 8.69 -0.02
CA ASP A 38 -7.74 8.58 -1.47
C ASP A 38 -6.38 8.82 -2.16
N ALA A 39 -5.58 9.74 -1.64
CA ALA A 39 -4.31 10.15 -2.24
C ALA A 39 -3.20 9.10 -2.04
N ILE A 40 -3.10 8.51 -0.84
CA ILE A 40 -2.04 7.54 -0.51
C ILE A 40 -2.11 6.30 -1.42
N PRO A 41 -3.26 5.61 -1.60
CA PRO A 41 -3.33 4.45 -2.48
C PRO A 41 -3.08 4.79 -3.95
N LYS A 42 -3.48 5.98 -4.42
CA LYS A 42 -3.22 6.44 -5.79
C LYS A 42 -1.73 6.67 -6.04
N LEU A 43 -1.03 7.27 -5.08
CA LEU A 43 0.43 7.45 -5.13
C LEU A 43 1.15 6.10 -5.15
N ILE A 44 0.80 5.19 -4.24
CA ILE A 44 1.37 3.84 -4.20
C ILE A 44 1.13 3.12 -5.52
N SER A 45 -0.11 3.12 -6.02
CA SER A 45 -0.46 2.47 -7.30
C SER A 45 0.27 3.08 -8.49
N GLY A 46 0.46 4.40 -8.52
CA GLY A 46 1.21 5.09 -9.57
C GLY A 46 2.70 4.72 -9.56
N LEU A 47 3.31 4.64 -8.37
CA LEU A 47 4.70 4.21 -8.21
C LEU A 47 4.87 2.73 -8.58
N ILE A 48 3.94 1.86 -8.17
CA ILE A 48 3.91 0.45 -8.59
C ILE A 48 3.81 0.37 -10.12
N GLY A 49 2.88 1.10 -10.75
CA GLY A 49 2.74 1.12 -12.20
C GLY A 49 4.01 1.59 -12.93
N SER A 50 4.77 2.51 -12.34
CA SER A 50 6.08 2.93 -12.85
C SER A 50 7.13 1.81 -12.75
N VAL A 51 7.17 1.09 -11.63
CA VAL A 51 8.10 -0.03 -11.38
C VAL A 51 7.73 -1.28 -12.22
N TYR A 52 6.45 -1.51 -12.50
CA TYR A 52 5.95 -2.60 -13.35
C TYR A 52 5.73 -2.20 -14.81
N SER A 53 6.27 -1.05 -15.23
CA SER A 53 6.24 -0.66 -16.64
C SER A 53 6.98 -1.69 -17.51
N PRO A 54 6.60 -1.89 -18.78
CA PRO A 54 7.31 -2.79 -19.69
C PRO A 54 8.81 -2.47 -19.78
N GLU A 55 9.17 -1.18 -19.69
CA GLU A 55 10.56 -0.71 -19.68
C GLU A 55 11.30 -1.13 -18.41
N ALA A 56 10.72 -0.90 -17.23
CA ALA A 56 11.31 -1.33 -15.96
C ALA A 56 11.45 -2.85 -15.88
N ALA A 57 10.43 -3.59 -16.32
CA ALA A 57 10.47 -5.05 -16.43
C ALA A 57 11.58 -5.53 -17.38
N GLY A 58 11.75 -4.88 -18.53
CA GLY A 58 12.82 -5.19 -19.48
C GLY A 58 14.22 -4.91 -18.93
N ASN A 59 14.40 -3.79 -18.23
CA ASN A 59 15.66 -3.45 -17.55
C ASN A 59 15.98 -4.45 -16.44
N MET A 60 14.98 -4.83 -15.64
CA MET A 60 15.12 -5.84 -14.59
C MET A 60 15.50 -7.20 -15.16
N ALA A 61 14.81 -7.68 -16.20
CA ALA A 61 15.11 -8.94 -16.87
C ALA A 61 16.54 -8.96 -17.44
N THR A 62 16.98 -7.85 -18.04
CA THR A 62 18.36 -7.69 -18.53
C THR A 62 19.38 -7.78 -17.39
N GLY A 63 19.10 -7.14 -16.25
CA GLY A 63 19.94 -7.20 -15.06
C GLY A 63 20.04 -8.63 -14.49
N ILE A 64 18.91 -9.33 -14.38
CA ILE A 64 18.83 -10.71 -13.91
C ILE A 64 19.65 -11.64 -14.82
N GLY A 65 19.50 -11.49 -16.15
CA GLY A 65 20.26 -12.28 -17.12
C GLY A 65 21.76 -12.04 -17.02
N LYS A 66 22.19 -10.78 -16.86
CA LYS A 66 23.61 -10.44 -16.63
C LYS A 66 24.14 -11.02 -15.32
N PHE A 67 23.35 -10.96 -14.24
CA PHE A 67 23.72 -11.55 -12.96
C PHE A 67 23.96 -13.05 -13.09
N TYR A 68 23.01 -13.79 -13.68
CA TYR A 68 23.16 -15.22 -13.94
C TYR A 68 24.41 -15.56 -14.78
N SER A 69 24.57 -14.88 -15.92
CA SER A 69 25.73 -15.09 -16.80
C SER A 69 27.06 -14.80 -16.11
N ASN A 70 27.12 -13.79 -15.25
CA ASN A 70 28.32 -13.46 -14.49
C ASN A 70 28.65 -14.53 -13.45
N LEU A 71 27.65 -15.09 -12.75
CA LEU A 71 27.88 -16.19 -11.81
C LEU A 71 28.54 -17.39 -12.51
N ILE A 72 28.04 -17.75 -13.70
CA ILE A 72 28.64 -18.82 -14.51
C ILE A 72 30.07 -18.45 -14.93
N ALA A 73 30.28 -17.21 -15.37
CA ALA A 73 31.61 -16.73 -15.78
C ALA A 73 32.63 -16.73 -14.62
N GLU A 74 32.17 -16.55 -13.39
CA GLU A 74 32.98 -16.64 -12.16
C GLU A 74 33.24 -18.09 -11.72
N GLY A 75 32.72 -19.08 -12.46
CA GLY A 75 32.95 -20.51 -12.22
C GLY A 75 31.92 -21.13 -11.28
N ILE A 76 30.80 -20.46 -11.01
CA ILE A 76 29.70 -21.04 -10.25
C ILE A 76 28.96 -22.04 -11.16
N PRO A 77 28.72 -23.29 -10.70
CA PRO A 77 27.95 -24.28 -11.45
C PRO A 77 26.57 -23.76 -11.88
N GLU A 78 26.11 -24.17 -13.05
CA GLU A 78 24.90 -23.64 -13.69
C GLU A 78 23.64 -23.79 -12.81
N ASP A 79 23.49 -24.94 -12.14
CA ASP A 79 22.41 -25.24 -11.22
C ASP A 79 22.43 -24.32 -9.98
N VAL A 80 23.61 -24.08 -9.42
CA VAL A 80 23.81 -23.19 -8.28
C VAL A 80 23.57 -21.73 -8.68
N ALA A 81 24.08 -21.30 -9.83
CA ALA A 81 23.88 -19.95 -10.37
C ALA A 81 22.39 -19.67 -10.64
N LEU A 82 21.68 -20.66 -11.18
CA LEU A 82 20.23 -20.59 -11.41
C LEU A 82 19.47 -20.47 -10.09
N ASP A 83 19.83 -21.25 -9.07
CA ASP A 83 19.21 -21.18 -7.75
C ASP A 83 19.46 -19.83 -7.06
N MET A 84 20.69 -19.32 -7.09
CA MET A 84 21.03 -18.00 -6.56
C MET A 84 20.24 -16.89 -7.26
N THR A 85 20.11 -16.97 -8.57
CA THR A 85 19.33 -16.03 -9.37
C THR A 85 17.85 -16.08 -9.01
N LYS A 86 17.26 -17.28 -8.91
CA LYS A 86 15.86 -17.46 -8.49
C LYS A 86 15.60 -16.88 -7.09
N LYS A 87 16.51 -17.11 -6.14
CA LYS A 87 16.42 -16.54 -4.78
C LYS A 87 16.52 -15.01 -4.80
N PHE A 88 17.44 -14.45 -5.59
CA PHE A 88 17.58 -13.01 -5.75
C PHE A 88 16.31 -12.38 -6.34
N VAL A 89 15.76 -12.95 -7.43
CA VAL A 89 14.51 -12.49 -8.04
C VAL A 89 13.34 -12.61 -7.05
N GLY A 90 13.24 -13.72 -6.33
CA GLY A 90 12.21 -13.91 -5.32
C GLY A 90 12.28 -12.92 -4.14
N ALA A 91 13.47 -12.40 -3.83
CA ALA A 91 13.63 -11.33 -2.83
C ALA A 91 13.20 -9.95 -3.36
N LEU A 92 13.25 -9.74 -4.68
CA LEU A 92 12.82 -8.52 -5.35
C LEU A 92 11.32 -8.52 -5.69
N ASP A 93 10.57 -9.55 -5.30
CA ASP A 93 9.14 -9.63 -5.57
C ASP A 93 8.36 -8.59 -4.75
N PHE A 94 8.18 -7.40 -5.34
CA PHE A 94 7.42 -6.31 -4.76
C PHE A 94 5.93 -6.68 -4.56
N SER A 95 5.40 -7.66 -5.29
CA SER A 95 4.05 -8.18 -5.09
C SER A 95 3.92 -8.83 -3.72
N LYS A 96 4.94 -9.61 -3.32
CA LYS A 96 5.02 -10.23 -1.99
C LYS A 96 5.16 -9.18 -0.87
N LEU A 97 5.91 -8.11 -1.10
CA LEU A 97 6.01 -6.99 -0.15
C LEU A 97 4.66 -6.27 0.01
N MET A 98 3.96 -6.04 -1.10
CA MET A 98 2.64 -5.41 -1.10
C MET A 98 1.56 -6.29 -0.48
N SER A 99 1.62 -7.61 -0.67
CA SER A 99 0.68 -8.53 -0.01
C SER A 99 0.88 -8.54 1.50
N MET A 100 2.12 -8.44 2.00
CA MET A 100 2.38 -8.30 3.44
C MET A 100 1.78 -7.01 4.02
N VAL A 101 1.92 -5.88 3.32
CA VAL A 101 1.31 -4.60 3.73
C VAL A 101 -0.22 -4.65 3.63
N GLY A 102 -0.76 -5.28 2.58
CA GLY A 102 -2.20 -5.42 2.36
C GLY A 102 -2.89 -6.36 3.35
N ASP A 103 -2.19 -7.39 3.82
CA ASP A 103 -2.70 -8.33 4.84
C ASP A 103 -2.79 -7.64 6.22
N GLU A 104 -1.82 -6.80 6.59
CA GLU A 104 -1.82 -6.06 7.85
C GLU A 104 -2.79 -4.86 7.85
N ALA A 105 -3.00 -4.19 6.70
CA ALA A 105 -4.01 -3.14 6.56
C ALA A 105 -5.47 -3.67 6.49
N SER A 106 -5.68 -4.99 6.47
CA SER A 106 -7.01 -5.60 6.47
C SER A 106 -7.61 -5.81 7.86
N ILE A 107 -6.91 -5.38 8.93
CA ILE A 107 -7.45 -5.34 10.29
C ILE A 107 -8.36 -4.09 10.43
N ASP A 108 -9.66 -4.35 10.31
CA ASP A 108 -10.77 -3.49 10.77
C ASP A 108 -10.92 -2.08 10.14
N ILE A 109 -11.28 -2.04 8.86
CA ILE A 109 -12.22 -1.02 8.37
C ILE A 109 -13.46 -1.74 7.80
N GLY A 110 -14.43 -1.92 8.69
CA GLY A 110 -15.88 -2.04 8.42
C GLY A 110 -16.36 -2.73 7.14
N GLY A 111 -16.90 -3.94 7.29
CA GLY A 111 -18.07 -4.37 6.52
C GLY A 111 -17.85 -5.48 5.48
N LYS A 112 -18.15 -6.71 5.91
CA LYS A 112 -18.63 -7.85 5.09
C LYS A 112 -17.70 -8.34 3.97
N LYS A 113 -16.72 -9.21 4.31
CA LYS A 113 -16.20 -10.21 3.37
C LYS A 113 -16.88 -11.56 3.59
N LYS A 114 -17.77 -11.85 2.64
CA LYS A 114 -18.54 -13.08 2.45
C LYS A 114 -17.60 -14.29 2.44
N ARG A 115 -17.77 -15.18 3.43
CA ARG A 115 -17.21 -16.53 3.44
C ARG A 115 -17.54 -17.23 2.11
N ARG A 116 -16.52 -17.63 1.35
CA ARG A 116 -16.62 -18.78 0.46
C ARG A 116 -15.75 -19.89 1.03
N ARG A 117 -16.43 -20.86 1.62
CA ARG A 117 -15.94 -22.18 2.00
C ARG A 117 -15.10 -22.75 0.85
N ARG A 118 -13.88 -23.17 1.19
CA ARG A 118 -13.31 -24.41 0.65
C ARG A 118 -14.20 -25.53 1.18
N GLU A 119 -14.81 -26.28 0.28
CA GLU A 119 -15.31 -27.62 0.57
C GLU A 119 -14.63 -28.54 -0.44
N SER A 120 -13.92 -29.49 0.13
CA SER A 120 -13.17 -30.57 -0.48
C SER A 120 -14.12 -31.55 -1.15
N ASP A 121 -13.85 -31.92 -2.40
CA ASP A 121 -14.21 -33.24 -2.90
C ASP A 121 -12.92 -33.99 -3.21
N ASN A 122 -12.69 -34.99 -2.36
CA ASN A 122 -11.80 -36.12 -2.56
C ASN A 122 -12.08 -36.82 -3.89
N TYR A 123 -11.01 -37.20 -4.60
CA TYR A 123 -10.96 -38.46 -5.33
C TYR A 123 -9.56 -39.06 -5.08
N ASP A 124 -9.50 -39.91 -4.05
CA ASP A 124 -8.71 -41.14 -4.09
C ASP A 124 -9.54 -42.19 -4.87
N ASP A 125 -8.86 -43.24 -5.36
CA ASP A 125 -9.26 -44.29 -6.33
C ASP A 125 -9.18 -43.84 -7.80
N ASP A 126 -8.40 -44.47 -8.69
CA ASP A 126 -7.97 -45.87 -8.74
C ASP A 126 -6.60 -46.00 -9.43
N ASP A 127 -5.78 -46.85 -8.84
CA ASP A 127 -4.76 -47.63 -9.52
C ASP A 127 -5.32 -48.23 -10.82
N LYS A 128 -4.73 -47.93 -11.99
CA LYS A 128 -4.47 -48.91 -13.07
C LYS A 128 -3.26 -48.50 -13.90
N GLU A 129 -2.14 -49.06 -13.48
CA GLU A 129 -1.07 -49.61 -14.33
C GLU A 129 -1.64 -50.18 -15.64
N PHE A 130 -1.14 -49.72 -16.78
CA PHE A 130 -1.13 -50.50 -18.01
C PHE A 130 0.19 -50.25 -18.74
N GLU A 131 0.87 -51.37 -19.00
CA GLU A 131 2.09 -51.55 -19.80
C GLU A 131 2.02 -50.94 -21.20
#